data_AF-A0A443SKE9-F1
#
_entry.id   AF-A0A443SKE9-F1
#
_cell.length_a   1.000
_cell.length_b   1.000
_cell.length_c   1.000
_cell.angle_alpha   90.00
_cell.angle_beta   90.00
_cell.angle_gamma   90.00
#
_symmetry.space_group_name_H-M   'P 1'
#
loop_
_entity.id
_entity.type
_entity.pdbx_description
1 polymer ?
#
loop_
_entity_poly.entity_id
_entity_poly.type
_entity_poly.pdbx_seq_one_letter_code
_entity_poly.pdbx_strand_id
1 'polypeptide(L)'
;MGGGGGDTAEDKEKLEELERERMDALREAEERRQEKHRKMEEERERMRQGIRDKYGIKKKEEKEEEMRKQQEALMGSAAGSDSGLNRPKKTPEEIAAEAAAADQDEFTKLKHSIENQVSELKSSIEGKCVLQ
;
A
#
# COMPACT_ATOMS: atom_id res chain seq x y z
N MET A 1 27.87 -16.02 -32.15
CA MET A 1 27.94 -16.88 -30.95
C MET A 1 27.23 -16.10 -29.85
N GLY A 2 25.91 -16.14 -29.76
CA GLY A 2 25.15 -17.31 -29.35
C GLY A 2 24.78 -17.07 -27.89
N GLY A 3 23.74 -16.27 -27.67
CA GLY A 3 23.15 -16.03 -26.35
C GLY A 3 22.58 -17.34 -25.79
N GLY A 4 22.78 -17.53 -24.50
CA GLY A 4 22.34 -18.70 -23.77
C GLY A 4 22.70 -18.58 -22.29
N GLY A 5 22.45 -17.40 -21.70
CA GLY A 5 22.47 -17.25 -20.25
C GLY A 5 21.15 -17.78 -19.72
N GLY A 6 21.07 -19.08 -19.50
CA GLY A 6 19.95 -19.67 -18.77
C GLY A 6 20.04 -19.21 -17.32
N ASP A 7 19.03 -18.52 -16.83
CA ASP A 7 18.82 -18.30 -15.40
C ASP A 7 18.98 -19.64 -14.68
N THR A 8 20.07 -19.78 -13.92
CA THR A 8 20.29 -20.99 -13.13
C THR A 8 19.37 -20.98 -11.93
N ALA A 9 19.00 -22.17 -11.41
CA ALA A 9 18.15 -22.28 -10.23
C ALA A 9 18.70 -21.48 -9.02
N GLU A 10 20.01 -21.32 -8.93
CA GLU A 10 20.71 -20.54 -7.92
C GLU A 10 20.51 -19.01 -8.08
N ASP A 11 20.38 -18.50 -9.30
CA ASP A 11 20.08 -17.08 -9.55
C ASP A 11 18.63 -16.75 -9.19
N LYS A 12 17.73 -17.70 -9.40
CA LYS A 12 16.32 -17.57 -9.01
C LYS A 12 16.13 -17.59 -7.49
N GLU A 13 16.86 -18.45 -6.79
CA GLU A 13 16.86 -18.52 -5.32
C GLU A 13 17.43 -17.25 -4.68
N LYS A 14 18.54 -16.72 -5.22
CA LYS A 14 19.09 -15.41 -4.77
C LYS A 14 18.14 -14.26 -5.00
N LEU A 15 17.39 -14.26 -6.11
CA LEU A 15 16.41 -13.22 -6.40
C LEU A 15 15.21 -13.30 -5.43
N GLU A 16 14.74 -14.52 -5.12
CA GLU A 16 13.68 -14.76 -4.13
C GLU A 16 14.13 -14.38 -2.70
N GLU A 17 15.39 -14.61 -2.34
CA GLU A 17 15.94 -14.20 -1.04
C GLU A 17 16.05 -12.68 -0.93
N LEU A 18 16.50 -11.99 -1.98
CA LEU A 18 16.50 -10.52 -2.07
C LEU A 18 15.09 -9.93 -2.02
N GLU A 19 14.11 -10.60 -2.62
CA GLU A 19 12.71 -10.18 -2.57
C GLU A 19 12.11 -10.36 -1.16
N ARG A 20 12.44 -11.47 -0.46
CA ARG A 20 12.06 -11.65 0.94
C ARG A 20 12.70 -10.62 1.85
N GLU A 21 13.98 -10.34 1.70
CA GLU A 21 14.69 -9.35 2.50
C GLU A 21 14.09 -7.93 2.30
N ARG A 22 13.69 -7.59 1.07
CA ARG A 22 12.98 -6.34 0.77
C ARG A 22 11.60 -6.29 1.44
N MET A 23 10.84 -7.39 1.41
CA MET A 23 9.52 -7.47 2.02
C MET A 23 9.59 -7.42 3.56
N ASP A 24 10.60 -8.04 4.16
CA ASP A 24 10.81 -8.02 5.60
C ASP A 24 11.28 -6.64 6.08
N ALA A 25 12.10 -5.93 5.31
CA ALA A 25 12.45 -4.54 5.59
C ALA A 25 11.22 -3.60 5.56
N LEU A 26 10.27 -3.84 4.64
CA LEU A 26 9.01 -3.10 4.58
C LEU A 26 8.12 -3.42 5.79
N ARG A 27 8.02 -4.70 6.17
CA ARG A 27 7.26 -5.15 7.34
C ARG A 27 7.83 -4.57 8.63
N GLU A 28 9.15 -4.61 8.82
CA GLU A 28 9.80 -4.06 10.02
C GLU A 28 9.59 -2.54 10.14
N ALA A 29 9.67 -1.81 9.02
CA ALA A 29 9.39 -0.38 9.01
C ALA A 29 7.93 -0.07 9.35
N GLU A 30 6.98 -0.91 8.92
CA GLU A 30 5.58 -0.81 9.29
C GLU A 30 5.34 -1.14 10.76
N GLU A 31 5.94 -2.22 11.27
CA GLU A 31 5.83 -2.64 12.67
C GLU A 31 6.39 -1.57 13.62
N ARG A 32 7.54 -0.95 13.30
CA ARG A 32 8.06 0.16 14.11
C ARG A 32 7.12 1.37 14.14
N ARG A 33 6.42 1.65 13.04
CA ARG A 33 5.40 2.72 13.01
C ARG A 33 4.19 2.33 13.86
N GLN A 34 3.68 1.12 13.69
CA GLN A 34 2.52 0.61 14.43
C GLN A 34 2.81 0.51 15.93
N GLU A 35 3.98 0.04 16.33
CA GLU A 35 4.39 -0.07 17.74
C GLU A 35 4.53 1.30 18.39
N LYS A 36 5.16 2.26 17.70
CA LYS A 36 5.22 3.65 18.18
C LYS A 36 3.81 4.22 18.35
N HIS A 37 2.92 3.97 17.39
CA HIS A 37 1.53 4.42 17.47
C HIS A 37 0.77 3.77 18.63
N ARG A 38 0.91 2.44 18.78
CA ARG A 38 0.32 1.65 19.88
C ARG A 38 0.74 2.19 21.24
N LYS A 39 2.03 2.44 21.43
CA LYS A 39 2.56 2.99 22.68
C LYS A 39 1.98 4.38 22.99
N MET A 40 1.85 5.24 21.99
CA MET A 40 1.27 6.58 22.17
C MET A 40 -0.23 6.52 22.50
N GLU A 41 -0.99 5.60 21.89
CA GLU A 41 -2.40 5.36 22.19
C GLU A 41 -2.60 4.82 23.61
N GLU A 42 -1.73 3.93 24.09
CA GLU A 42 -1.76 3.42 25.47
C GLU A 42 -1.56 4.52 26.51
N GLU A 43 -0.55 5.38 26.33
CA GLU A 43 -0.32 6.54 27.21
C GLU A 43 -1.52 7.51 27.19
N ARG A 44 -2.12 7.69 26.02
CA ARG A 44 -3.31 8.52 25.83
C ARG A 44 -4.52 7.94 26.53
N GLU A 45 -4.77 6.64 26.43
CA GLU A 45 -5.88 5.98 27.10
C GLU A 45 -5.69 5.96 28.63
N ARG A 46 -4.45 5.83 29.10
CA ARG A 46 -4.12 6.00 30.52
C ARG A 46 -4.47 7.40 31.03
N MET A 47 -4.16 8.45 30.26
CA MET A 47 -4.57 9.82 30.60
C MET A 47 -6.11 9.95 30.60
N ARG A 48 -6.79 9.39 29.58
CA ARG A 48 -8.26 9.40 29.51
C ARG A 48 -8.87 8.73 30.72
N GLN A 49 -8.34 7.59 31.15
CA GLN A 49 -8.83 6.90 32.33
C GLN A 49 -8.62 7.73 33.60
N GLY A 50 -7.45 8.38 33.75
CA GLY A 50 -7.23 9.30 34.86
C GLY A 50 -8.24 10.45 34.92
N ILE A 51 -8.70 10.96 33.77
CA ILE A 51 -9.79 11.94 33.69
C ILE A 51 -11.13 11.32 34.05
N ARG A 52 -11.43 10.10 33.57
CA ARG A 52 -12.67 9.39 33.93
C ARG A 52 -12.77 9.21 35.44
N ASP A 53 -11.69 8.74 36.08
CA ASP A 53 -11.64 8.50 37.52
C ASP A 53 -11.72 9.81 38.33
N LYS A 54 -11.02 10.87 37.88
CA LYS A 54 -11.01 12.18 38.55
C LYS A 54 -12.40 12.82 38.68
N TYR A 55 -13.28 12.58 37.71
CA TYR A 55 -14.63 13.18 37.68
C TYR A 55 -15.76 12.14 37.83
N GLY A 56 -15.44 10.87 38.12
CA GLY A 56 -16.44 9.81 38.29
C GLY A 56 -17.25 9.50 37.02
N ILE A 57 -16.66 9.69 35.84
CA ILE A 57 -17.33 9.48 34.55
C ILE A 57 -17.30 7.98 34.22
N LYS A 58 -18.48 7.36 34.19
CA LYS A 58 -18.62 5.96 33.75
C LYS A 58 -18.39 5.86 32.24
N LYS A 59 -17.57 4.89 31.83
CA LYS A 59 -17.31 4.55 30.43
C LYS A 59 -18.61 4.03 29.79
N LYS A 60 -19.05 4.64 28.68
CA LYS A 60 -20.17 4.13 27.85
C LYS A 60 -19.58 3.44 26.64
N GLU A 61 -19.44 2.12 26.71
CA GLU A 61 -18.67 1.31 25.75
C GLU A 61 -19.21 1.43 24.30
N GLU A 62 -20.52 1.40 24.08
CA GLU A 62 -21.12 1.48 22.73
C GLU A 62 -20.82 2.79 22.00
N LYS A 63 -20.87 3.93 22.72
CA LYS A 63 -20.66 5.26 22.11
C LYS A 63 -19.18 5.57 21.90
N GLU A 64 -18.31 4.89 22.64
CA GLU A 64 -16.86 5.03 22.52
C GLU A 64 -16.30 4.15 21.42
N GLU A 65 -16.82 2.94 21.19
CA GLU A 65 -16.46 2.15 20.02
C GLU A 65 -16.89 2.83 18.72
N GLU A 66 -18.09 3.44 18.69
CA GLU A 66 -18.55 4.22 17.56
C GLU A 66 -17.66 5.46 17.32
N MET A 67 -17.31 6.18 18.39
CA MET A 67 -16.42 7.36 18.30
C MET A 67 -14.98 6.99 17.98
N ARG A 68 -14.47 5.86 18.48
CA ARG A 68 -13.15 5.31 18.19
C ARG A 68 -13.10 4.84 16.74
N LYS A 69 -14.10 4.11 16.26
CA LYS A 69 -14.25 3.72 14.86
C LYS A 69 -14.35 4.94 13.93
N GLN A 70 -15.06 5.98 14.36
CA GLN A 70 -15.13 7.25 13.64
C GLN A 70 -13.80 8.01 13.64
N GLN A 71 -13.05 8.00 14.76
CA GLN A 71 -11.74 8.62 14.88
C GLN A 71 -10.65 7.85 14.12
N GLU A 72 -10.71 6.52 14.13
CA GLU A 72 -9.86 5.61 13.37
C GLU A 72 -10.13 5.73 11.88
N ALA A 73 -11.40 5.86 11.46
CA ALA A 73 -11.76 6.20 10.08
C ALA A 73 -11.25 7.60 9.67
N LEU A 74 -11.20 8.56 10.61
CA LEU A 74 -10.68 9.90 10.37
C LEU A 74 -9.15 9.93 10.24
N MET A 75 -8.43 9.10 11.00
CA MET A 75 -6.97 9.01 10.99
C MET A 75 -6.43 8.05 9.91
N GLY A 76 -7.13 6.95 9.61
CA GLY A 76 -6.75 5.98 8.58
C GLY A 76 -6.71 6.58 7.18
N SER A 77 -7.47 7.66 6.94
CA SER A 77 -7.41 8.45 5.70
C SER A 77 -6.22 9.42 5.61
N ALA A 78 -5.41 9.57 6.67
CA ALA A 78 -4.25 10.46 6.70
C ALA A 78 -2.92 9.77 6.38
N ALA A 79 -2.91 8.43 6.17
CA ALA A 79 -1.71 7.66 5.89
C ALA A 79 -1.37 7.52 4.39
N GLY A 80 -2.22 8.05 3.50
CA GLY A 80 -1.95 8.22 2.08
C GLY A 80 -1.85 9.72 1.76
N SER A 81 -0.81 10.09 1.02
CA SER A 81 -0.43 11.45 0.67
C SER A 81 -1.59 12.42 0.36
N ASP A 82 -1.45 13.66 0.84
CA ASP A 82 -2.14 14.85 0.30
C ASP A 82 -3.67 14.91 0.50
N SER A 83 -4.13 14.80 1.75
CA SER A 83 -5.51 15.16 2.11
C SER A 83 -5.51 16.39 3.02
N GLY A 84 -5.53 17.57 2.40
CA GLY A 84 -5.74 18.83 3.11
C GLY A 84 -7.01 18.79 3.95
N LEU A 85 -6.98 19.44 5.12
CA LEU A 85 -8.03 19.48 6.15
C LEU A 85 -9.46 19.77 5.65
N ASN A 86 -9.63 20.21 4.40
CA ASN A 86 -10.90 20.59 3.77
C ASN A 86 -11.38 19.64 2.66
N ARG A 87 -10.71 18.50 2.42
CA ARG A 87 -11.20 17.53 1.42
C ARG A 87 -12.40 16.76 1.99
N PRO A 88 -13.53 16.65 1.26
CA PRO A 88 -14.69 15.89 1.75
C PRO A 88 -14.29 14.44 2.00
N LYS A 89 -14.73 13.90 3.14
CA LYS A 89 -14.39 12.56 3.60
C LYS A 89 -14.93 11.52 2.61
N LYS A 90 -14.06 10.73 2.00
CA LYS A 90 -14.43 9.61 1.13
C LYS A 90 -14.90 8.44 1.98
N THR A 91 -15.94 7.77 1.51
CA THR A 91 -16.46 6.55 2.15
C THR A 91 -15.43 5.41 2.02
N PRO A 92 -15.45 4.40 2.92
CA PRO A 92 -14.53 3.25 2.81
C PRO A 92 -14.64 2.52 1.46
N GLU A 93 -15.84 2.51 0.88
CA GLU A 93 -16.10 1.95 -0.45
C GLU A 93 -15.44 2.79 -1.57
N GLU A 94 -15.46 4.12 -1.47
CA GLU A 94 -14.75 5.00 -2.41
C GLU A 94 -13.23 4.91 -2.28
N ILE A 95 -12.70 4.67 -1.08
CA ILE A 95 -11.25 4.48 -0.88
C ILE A 95 -10.80 3.15 -1.50
N ALA A 96 -11.57 2.09 -1.32
CA ALA A 96 -11.34 0.82 -2.00
C ALA A 96 -11.47 0.96 -3.53
N ALA A 97 -12.43 1.74 -4.00
CA ALA A 97 -12.61 2.02 -5.43
C ALA A 97 -11.48 2.88 -6.01
N GLU A 98 -10.92 3.84 -5.26
CA GLU A 98 -9.79 4.66 -5.72
C GLU A 98 -8.48 3.86 -5.77
N ALA A 99 -8.24 2.98 -4.79
CA ALA A 99 -7.12 2.03 -4.84
C ALA A 99 -7.24 1.08 -6.05
N ALA A 100 -8.45 0.51 -6.26
CA ALA A 100 -8.70 -0.33 -7.43
C ALA A 100 -8.56 0.44 -8.76
N ALA A 101 -8.94 1.73 -8.80
CA ALA A 101 -8.77 2.56 -9.98
C ALA A 101 -7.29 2.92 -10.26
N ALA A 102 -6.49 3.13 -9.21
CA ALA A 102 -5.05 3.33 -9.35
C ALA A 102 -4.35 2.08 -9.89
N ASP A 103 -4.73 0.89 -9.40
CA ASP A 103 -4.23 -0.40 -9.89
C ASP A 103 -4.63 -0.64 -11.36
N GLN A 104 -5.84 -0.23 -11.76
CA GLN A 104 -6.30 -0.30 -13.15
C GLN A 104 -5.54 0.65 -14.07
N ASP A 105 -5.19 1.86 -13.61
CA ASP A 105 -4.41 2.83 -14.39
C ASP A 105 -2.96 2.33 -14.59
N GLU A 106 -2.37 1.71 -13.56
CA GLU A 106 -1.03 1.10 -13.65
C GLU A 106 -1.02 -0.12 -14.58
N PHE A 107 -2.02 -1.00 -14.47
CA PHE A 107 -2.19 -2.12 -15.39
C PHE A 107 -2.40 -1.65 -16.84
N THR A 108 -3.16 -0.57 -17.03
CA THR A 108 -3.42 0.00 -18.36
C THR A 108 -2.16 0.62 -18.96
N LYS A 109 -1.34 1.34 -18.18
CA LYS A 109 -0.04 1.85 -18.65
C LYS A 109 0.91 0.73 -19.05
N LEU A 110 0.96 -0.34 -18.26
CA LEU A 110 1.77 -1.51 -18.57
C LEU A 110 1.31 -2.17 -19.88
N LYS A 111 0.00 -2.33 -20.09
CA LYS A 111 -0.58 -2.85 -21.33
C LYS A 111 -0.16 -2.03 -22.55
N HIS A 112 -0.30 -0.70 -22.49
CA HIS A 112 0.08 0.17 -23.60
C HIS A 112 1.59 0.10 -23.90
N SER A 113 2.42 0.00 -22.85
CA SER A 113 3.87 -0.20 -23.03
C SER A 113 4.20 -1.50 -23.74
N ILE A 114 3.53 -2.60 -23.38
CA ILE A 114 3.72 -3.91 -24.01
C ILE A 114 3.23 -3.90 -25.46
N GLU A 115 2.06 -3.30 -25.72
CA GLU A 115 1.50 -3.20 -27.07
C GLU A 115 2.43 -2.45 -28.04
N ASN A 116 3.05 -1.36 -27.57
CA ASN A 116 4.04 -0.62 -28.35
C ASN A 116 5.28 -1.47 -28.65
N GLN A 117 5.83 -2.17 -27.65
CA GLN A 117 6.98 -3.06 -27.84
C GLN A 117 6.67 -4.20 -28.83
N VAL A 118 5.48 -4.79 -28.75
CA VAL A 118 5.05 -5.85 -29.69
C VAL A 118 4.89 -5.31 -31.11
N SER A 119 4.35 -4.10 -31.27
CA SER A 119 4.22 -3.44 -32.57
C SER A 119 5.59 -3.16 -33.21
N GLU A 120 6.54 -2.65 -32.41
CA GLU A 120 7.91 -2.40 -32.85
C GLU A 120 8.63 -3.69 -33.27
N LEU A 121 8.50 -4.76 -32.46
CA LEU A 121 9.06 -6.07 -32.79
C LEU A 121 8.44 -6.63 -34.07
N LYS A 122 7.12 -6.51 -34.24
CA LYS A 122 6.41 -6.96 -35.43
C LYS A 122 6.90 -6.21 -36.68
N SER A 123 7.00 -4.87 -36.62
CA SER A 123 7.54 -4.06 -37.72
C SER A 123 9.00 -4.40 -38.03
N SER A 124 9.83 -4.65 -37.01
CA SER A 124 11.23 -5.06 -37.16
C SER A 124 11.35 -6.44 -37.83
N ILE A 125 10.47 -7.38 -37.50
CA ILE A 125 10.43 -8.72 -38.11
C ILE A 125 9.92 -8.65 -39.55
N GLU A 126 8.83 -7.92 -39.80
CA GLU A 126 8.29 -7.72 -41.15
C GLU A 126 9.30 -7.02 -42.06
N GLY A 127 9.98 -5.98 -41.57
CA GLY A 127 11.04 -5.29 -42.32
C GLY A 127 12.26 -6.16 -42.61
N LYS A 128 12.57 -7.14 -41.75
CA LYS A 128 13.67 -8.11 -41.97
C LYS A 128 13.28 -9.27 -42.88
N CYS A 129 12.00 -9.67 -42.91
CA CYS A 129 11.48 -10.71 -43.79
C CYS A 129 11.29 -10.27 -45.25
N VAL A 130 11.19 -8.97 -45.54
CA VAL A 130 11.04 -8.44 -46.92
C VAL A 130 12.39 -8.31 -47.65
N LEU A 131 13.52 -8.51 -46.95
CA LEU A 131 14.88 -8.40 -47.50
C LEU A 131 15.56 -9.76 -47.80
N GLN A 132 14.80 -10.85 -47.96
CA GLN A 132 15.30 -12.15 -48.42
C GLN A 132 14.68 -12.59 -49.74
#